data_AF-A0A2S5A1B3-F1
#
_entry.id   AF-A0A2S5A1B3-F1
#
_cell.length_a   1.000
_cell.length_b   1.000
_cell.length_c   1.000
_cell.angle_alpha   90.00
_cell.angle_beta   90.00
_cell.angle_gamma   90.00
#
_symmetry.space_group_name_H-M   'P 1'
#
loop_
_entity.id
_entity.type
_entity.pdbx_description
1 polymer ?
#
loop_
_entity_poly.entity_id
_entity_poly.type
_entity_poly.pdbx_seq_one_letter_code
_entity_poly.pdbx_strand_id
1 'polypeptide(L)'
;MNVLAKNGIGKSSAENDQMKKLHQLVIDAIKEEKLIIDKLQHPPEELFTKGQKLSDKVAQFGGSWKFIILFMVILTVWIFYNVSMGGKEKFDPYPFILMNLILSCIAALQAPIIMMSQNRQEDKDRKRAEDDYLINLKAEIEIRNLHQKINLLMEEQIDKLMKTQEMQIKLLQQLLKKDNQEQLKKIT
;
A
#
# COMPACT_ATOMS: atom_id res chain seq x y z
N MET A 1 -28.36 -42.14 36.46
CA MET A 1 -28.72 -40.94 35.64
C MET A 1 -27.97 -39.73 36.19
N ASN A 2 -27.53 -38.81 35.34
CA ASN A 2 -26.83 -37.52 35.61
C ASN A 2 -25.30 -37.46 35.58
N VAL A 3 -24.69 -37.95 34.50
CA VAL A 3 -23.34 -37.50 34.08
C VAL A 3 -23.40 -36.47 32.92
N LEU A 4 -24.57 -36.25 32.30
CA LEU A 4 -24.71 -35.39 31.11
C LEU A 4 -25.03 -33.90 31.40
N ALA A 5 -25.34 -33.52 32.64
CA ALA A 5 -25.79 -32.15 32.94
C ALA A 5 -24.66 -31.16 33.32
N LYS A 6 -23.43 -31.63 33.61
CA LYS A 6 -22.34 -30.76 34.12
C LYS A 6 -21.36 -30.27 33.04
N ASN A 7 -21.35 -30.87 31.84
CA ASN A 7 -20.42 -30.52 30.76
C ASN A 7 -20.91 -29.40 29.82
N GLY A 8 -22.18 -28.95 29.94
CA GLY A 8 -22.75 -27.91 29.08
C GLY A 8 -22.45 -26.47 29.52
N ILE A 9 -22.22 -26.23 30.81
CA ILE A 9 -22.15 -24.87 31.37
C ILE A 9 -20.71 -24.30 31.34
N GLY A 10 -19.69 -25.15 31.49
CA GLY A 10 -18.27 -24.72 31.44
C GLY A 10 -17.74 -24.46 30.03
N LYS A 11 -18.27 -25.15 29.02
CA LYS A 11 -17.84 -24.98 27.61
C LYS A 11 -18.34 -23.65 27.03
N SER A 12 -19.57 -23.25 27.36
CA SER A 12 -20.20 -22.01 26.87
C SER A 12 -19.54 -20.73 27.40
N SER A 13 -18.95 -20.73 28.60
CA SER A 13 -18.24 -19.55 29.14
C SER A 13 -16.88 -19.34 28.47
N ALA A 14 -16.13 -20.42 28.20
CA ALA A 14 -14.85 -20.34 27.51
C ALA A 14 -15.01 -19.98 26.02
N GLU A 15 -16.06 -20.49 25.37
CA GLU A 15 -16.43 -20.13 24.00
C GLU A 15 -16.87 -18.66 23.90
N ASN A 16 -17.64 -18.16 24.88
CA ASN A 16 -18.00 -16.74 24.95
C ASN A 16 -16.80 -15.82 25.23
N ASP A 17 -15.82 -16.25 26.02
CA ASP A 17 -14.60 -15.49 26.27
C ASP A 17 -13.65 -15.49 25.07
N GLN A 18 -13.57 -16.61 24.34
CA GLN A 18 -12.88 -16.66 23.04
C GLN A 18 -13.58 -15.77 22.02
N MET A 19 -14.92 -15.76 22.03
CA MET A 19 -15.71 -14.94 21.13
C MET A 19 -15.55 -13.45 21.45
N LYS A 20 -15.50 -13.08 22.74
CA LYS A 20 -15.15 -11.72 23.17
C LYS A 20 -13.73 -11.31 22.76
N LYS A 21 -12.74 -12.21 22.92
CA LYS A 21 -11.35 -11.94 22.49
C LYS A 21 -11.25 -11.76 20.97
N LEU A 22 -11.97 -12.58 20.20
CA LEU A 22 -12.00 -12.45 18.75
C LEU A 22 -12.73 -11.19 18.31
N HIS A 23 -13.85 -10.84 18.96
CA HIS A 23 -14.51 -9.55 18.72
C HIS A 23 -13.61 -8.37 19.08
N GLN A 24 -12.84 -8.47 20.16
CA GLN A 24 -11.90 -7.42 20.55
C GLN A 24 -10.76 -7.29 19.54
N LEU A 25 -10.21 -8.40 19.06
CA LEU A 25 -9.20 -8.43 17.98
C LEU A 25 -9.73 -7.86 16.68
N VAL A 26 -10.97 -8.16 16.31
CA VAL A 26 -11.62 -7.61 15.10
C VAL A 26 -11.91 -6.12 15.28
N ILE A 27 -12.39 -5.69 16.44
CA ILE A 27 -12.61 -4.27 16.73
C ILE A 27 -11.29 -3.51 16.72
N ASP A 28 -10.21 -4.06 17.28
CA ASP A 28 -8.89 -3.43 17.29
C ASP A 28 -8.30 -3.38 15.88
N ALA A 29 -8.48 -4.42 15.06
CA ALA A 29 -8.11 -4.41 13.63
C ALA A 29 -8.93 -3.39 12.80
N ILE A 30 -10.22 -3.19 13.11
CA ILE A 30 -11.08 -2.17 12.48
C ILE A 30 -10.74 -0.76 13.00
N LYS A 31 -10.28 -0.64 14.25
CA LYS A 31 -9.82 0.65 14.82
C LYS A 31 -8.48 1.04 14.20
N GLU A 32 -7.59 0.09 14.02
CA GLU A 32 -6.38 0.24 13.21
C GLU A 32 -6.74 0.56 11.75
N GLU A 33 -7.79 -0.03 11.17
CA GLU A 33 -8.29 0.29 9.82
C GLU A 33 -8.70 1.77 9.69
N LYS A 34 -9.48 2.32 10.63
CA LYS A 34 -9.84 3.75 10.61
C LYS A 34 -8.63 4.66 10.78
N LEU A 35 -7.67 4.28 11.62
CA LEU A 35 -6.47 5.06 11.88
C LEU A 35 -5.48 5.05 10.70
N ILE A 36 -5.40 3.94 9.95
CA ILE A 36 -4.57 3.82 8.76
C ILE A 36 -5.19 4.64 7.61
N ILE A 37 -6.51 4.53 7.39
CA ILE A 37 -7.20 5.30 6.36
C ILE A 37 -7.13 6.81 6.65
N ASP A 38 -7.32 7.22 7.91
CA ASP A 38 -7.19 8.62 8.33
C ASP A 38 -5.76 9.15 8.14
N LYS A 39 -4.73 8.36 8.47
CA LYS A 39 -3.32 8.73 8.22
C LYS A 39 -2.94 8.75 6.74
N LEU A 40 -3.56 7.94 5.90
CA LEU A 40 -3.37 7.95 4.44
C LEU A 40 -4.12 9.11 3.76
N GLN A 41 -5.32 9.46 4.26
CA GLN A 41 -6.12 10.59 3.75
C GLN A 41 -5.60 11.94 4.23
N HIS A 42 -5.03 11.98 5.43
CA HIS A 42 -4.40 13.14 6.03
C HIS A 42 -2.95 12.79 6.40
N PRO A 43 -2.05 12.69 5.41
CA PRO A 43 -0.64 12.52 5.70
C PRO A 43 -0.23 13.68 6.62
N PRO A 44 0.35 13.41 7.81
CA PRO A 44 0.79 14.46 8.70
C PRO A 44 1.71 15.38 7.92
N GLU A 45 1.42 16.68 7.93
CA GLU A 45 2.27 17.66 7.26
C GLU A 45 3.71 17.45 7.75
N GLU A 46 4.57 16.97 6.86
CA GLU A 46 5.99 16.89 7.14
C GLU A 46 6.45 18.34 7.40
N LEU A 47 6.70 18.65 8.67
CA LEU A 47 7.26 19.93 9.09
C LEU A 47 8.70 20.01 8.55
N PHE A 48 8.83 20.31 7.26
CA PHE A 48 10.12 20.47 6.63
C PHE A 48 10.85 21.63 7.29
N THR A 49 11.99 21.31 7.89
CA THR A 49 12.91 22.35 8.37
C THR A 49 13.34 23.22 7.19
N LYS A 50 13.60 24.51 7.43
CA LYS A 50 13.97 25.47 6.37
C LYS A 50 15.17 25.00 5.54
N GLY A 51 16.10 24.25 6.15
CA GLY A 51 17.24 23.63 5.48
C GLY A 51 16.84 22.55 4.48
N GLN A 52 15.87 21.69 4.81
CA GLN A 52 15.38 20.64 3.91
C GLN A 52 14.73 21.25 2.65
N LYS A 53 13.93 22.31 2.79
CA LYS A 53 13.32 23.02 1.65
C LYS A 53 14.35 23.69 0.75
N LEU A 54 15.43 24.22 1.33
CA LEU A 54 16.52 24.83 0.56
C LEU A 54 17.30 23.78 -0.24
N SER A 55 17.67 22.66 0.39
CA SER A 55 18.40 21.58 -0.28
C SER A 55 17.61 20.94 -1.42
N ASP A 56 16.29 20.76 -1.27
CA ASP A 56 15.41 20.29 -2.37
C ASP A 56 15.44 21.23 -3.58
N LYS A 57 15.32 22.54 -3.33
CA LYS A 57 15.38 23.54 -4.41
C LYS A 57 16.76 23.58 -5.07
N VAL A 58 17.84 23.49 -4.30
CA VAL A 58 19.21 23.49 -4.83
C VAL A 58 19.48 22.24 -5.67
N ALA A 59 19.04 21.06 -5.22
CA ALA A 59 19.17 19.82 -5.99
C ALA A 59 18.36 19.85 -7.29
N GLN A 60 17.11 20.32 -7.25
CA GLN A 60 16.28 20.48 -8.46
C GLN A 60 16.85 21.52 -9.44
N PHE A 61 17.41 22.61 -8.92
CA PHE A 61 18.03 23.65 -9.74
C PHE A 61 19.33 23.17 -10.38
N GLY A 62 20.20 22.51 -9.61
CA GLY A 62 21.47 21.95 -10.08
C GLY A 62 21.31 20.84 -11.12
N GLY A 63 20.19 20.10 -11.09
CA GLY A 63 19.86 19.07 -12.08
C GLY A 63 19.18 19.57 -13.36
N SER A 64 18.92 20.88 -13.50
CA SER A 64 18.20 21.42 -14.66
C SER A 64 19.12 21.69 -15.85
N TRP A 65 18.67 21.33 -17.05
CA TRP A 65 19.32 21.69 -18.32
C TRP A 65 19.55 23.21 -18.46
N LYS A 66 18.65 24.03 -17.90
CA LYS A 66 18.80 25.50 -17.93
C LYS A 66 19.99 25.98 -17.10
N PHE A 67 20.27 25.33 -15.97
CA PHE A 67 21.41 25.66 -15.11
C PHE A 67 22.74 25.35 -15.82
N ILE A 68 22.83 24.18 -16.48
CA ILE A 68 24.02 23.78 -17.24
C ILE A 68 24.33 24.81 -18.34
N ILE A 69 23.32 25.23 -19.10
CA ILE A 69 23.48 26.21 -20.18
C ILE A 69 23.93 27.57 -19.62
N LEU A 70 23.27 28.06 -18.56
CA LEU A 70 23.65 29.33 -17.92
C LEU A 70 25.10 29.28 -17.39
N PHE A 71 25.48 28.19 -16.75
CA PHE A 71 26.83 27.98 -16.22
C PHE A 71 27.88 28.03 -17.33
N MET A 72 27.63 27.34 -18.46
CA MET A 72 28.52 27.38 -19.63
C MET A 72 28.64 28.78 -20.24
N VAL A 73 27.56 29.56 -20.28
CA VAL A 73 27.60 30.95 -20.76
C VAL A 73 28.45 31.82 -19.84
N ILE A 74 28.26 31.72 -18.52
CA ILE A 74 29.05 32.48 -17.54
C ILE A 74 30.54 32.16 -17.66
N LEU A 75 30.91 30.88 -17.77
CA LEU A 75 32.31 30.48 -17.98
C LEU A 75 32.88 31.04 -19.29
N THR A 76 32.10 30.97 -20.37
CA THR A 76 32.53 31.51 -21.67
C THR A 76 32.74 33.02 -21.61
N VAL A 77 31.83 33.76 -20.95
CA VAL A 77 31.94 35.21 -20.74
C VAL A 77 33.14 35.56 -19.87
N TRP A 78 33.40 34.79 -18.80
CA TRP A 78 34.55 34.99 -17.90
C TRP A 78 35.88 34.82 -18.63
N ILE A 79 36.00 33.75 -19.44
CA ILE A 79 37.17 33.48 -20.27
C ILE A 79 37.35 34.61 -21.29
N PHE A 80 36.29 34.97 -22.02
CA PHE A 80 36.36 36.03 -23.03
C PHE A 80 36.76 37.38 -22.41
N TYR A 81 36.18 37.74 -21.27
CA TYR A 81 36.54 38.96 -20.54
C TYR A 81 38.02 38.98 -20.15
N ASN A 82 38.54 37.92 -19.53
CA ASN A 82 39.94 37.87 -19.08
C ASN A 82 40.96 37.74 -20.24
N VAL A 83 40.56 37.16 -21.37
CA VAL A 83 41.42 37.04 -22.57
C VAL A 83 41.43 38.34 -23.36
N SER A 84 40.28 39.02 -23.52
CA SER A 84 40.17 40.29 -24.25
C SER A 84 40.80 41.48 -23.49
N MET A 85 40.91 41.41 -22.16
CA MET A 85 41.63 42.39 -21.34
C MET A 85 43.15 42.17 -21.46
N GLY A 86 43.70 42.53 -22.61
CA GLY A 86 45.14 42.48 -22.89
C GLY A 86 45.90 43.64 -22.22
N GLY A 87 46.22 43.51 -20.93
CA GLY A 87 46.98 44.52 -20.18
C GLY A 87 47.61 44.01 -18.89
N LYS A 88 48.28 44.90 -18.13
CA LYS A 88 48.93 44.58 -16.82
C LYS A 88 47.94 44.36 -15.68
N GLU A 89 46.65 44.61 -15.88
CA GLU A 89 45.58 44.41 -14.90
C GLU A 89 44.65 43.26 -15.31
N LYS A 90 45.20 42.05 -15.44
CA LYS A 90 44.37 40.85 -15.63
C LYS A 90 43.85 40.40 -14.26
N PHE A 91 42.52 40.34 -14.13
CA PHE A 91 41.86 39.89 -12.91
C PHE A 91 42.11 38.40 -12.64
N ASP A 92 42.07 37.55 -13.67
CA ASP A 92 42.37 36.11 -13.61
C ASP A 92 43.18 35.69 -14.86
N PRO A 93 44.51 35.90 -14.89
CA PRO A 93 45.35 35.54 -16.02
C PRO A 93 45.40 34.02 -16.23
N TYR A 94 45.56 33.59 -17.49
CA TYR A 94 45.80 32.18 -17.84
C TYR A 94 46.95 31.64 -16.99
N PRO A 95 46.77 30.56 -16.20
CA PRO A 95 45.81 29.45 -16.37
C PRO A 95 44.48 29.51 -15.56
N PHE A 96 43.97 30.70 -15.20
CA PHE A 96 42.68 30.93 -14.52
C PHE A 96 42.57 30.28 -13.12
N ILE A 97 43.46 30.66 -12.21
CA ILE A 97 43.55 30.05 -10.87
C ILE A 97 42.29 30.30 -10.02
N LEU A 98 41.70 31.49 -10.14
CA LEU A 98 40.57 31.88 -9.30
C LEU A 98 39.29 31.16 -9.75
N MET A 99 39.06 31.07 -11.07
CA MET A 99 37.99 30.26 -11.64
C MET A 99 38.11 28.79 -11.21
N ASN A 100 39.30 28.20 -11.31
CA ASN A 100 39.52 26.80 -10.92
C ASN A 100 39.26 26.56 -9.42
N LEU A 101 39.64 27.51 -8.56
CA LEU A 101 39.37 27.44 -7.12
C LEU A 101 37.86 27.41 -6.82
N ILE A 102 37.11 28.31 -7.46
CA ILE A 102 35.65 28.41 -7.28
C ILE A 102 34.97 27.13 -7.79
N LEU A 103 35.32 26.65 -9.00
CA LEU A 103 34.75 25.40 -9.53
C LEU A 103 35.03 24.21 -8.62
N SER A 104 36.25 24.08 -8.12
CA SER A 104 36.64 22.98 -7.23
C SER A 104 35.83 23.01 -5.93
N CYS A 105 35.61 24.19 -5.36
CA CYS A 105 34.78 24.37 -4.16
C CYS A 105 33.31 23.99 -4.41
N ILE A 106 32.74 24.44 -5.54
CA ILE A 106 31.36 24.09 -5.94
C ILE A 106 31.23 22.58 -6.12
N ALA A 107 32.15 21.96 -6.86
CA ALA A 107 32.15 20.52 -7.10
C ALA A 107 32.26 19.70 -5.80
N ALA A 108 33.10 20.14 -4.86
CA ALA A 108 33.23 19.48 -3.55
C ALA A 108 31.92 19.51 -2.74
N LEU A 109 31.15 20.59 -2.83
CA LEU A 109 29.85 20.73 -2.15
C LEU A 109 28.71 20.03 -2.89
N GLN A 110 28.85 19.72 -4.18
CA GLN A 110 27.81 19.07 -4.98
C GLN A 110 27.49 17.65 -4.50
N ALA A 111 28.49 16.80 -4.28
CA ALA A 111 28.27 15.39 -3.93
C ALA A 111 27.48 15.21 -2.61
N PRO A 112 27.79 15.92 -1.51
CA PRO A 112 26.98 15.85 -0.28
C PRO A 112 25.56 16.38 -0.45
N ILE A 113 25.36 17.46 -1.22
CA ILE A 113 24.01 18.02 -1.47
C ILE A 113 23.16 17.02 -2.28
N ILE A 114 23.76 16.41 -3.30
CA ILE A 114 23.11 15.37 -4.10
C ILE A 114 22.78 14.17 -3.20
N MET A 115 23.72 13.70 -2.38
CA MET A 115 23.52 12.58 -1.46
C MET A 115 22.43 12.87 -0.41
N MET A 116 22.37 14.08 0.15
CA MET A 116 21.30 14.49 1.06
C MET A 116 19.93 14.51 0.36
N SER A 117 19.88 14.96 -0.89
CA SER A 117 18.65 14.93 -1.68
C SER A 117 18.22 13.51 -2.03
N GLN A 118 19.17 12.63 -2.34
CA GLN A 118 18.94 11.21 -2.62
C GLN A 118 18.44 10.48 -1.38
N ASN A 119 19.13 10.59 -0.23
CA ASN A 119 18.72 9.95 1.02
C ASN A 119 17.29 10.32 1.41
N ARG A 120 16.90 11.59 1.21
CA ARG A 120 15.51 12.03 1.45
C ARG A 120 14.52 11.43 0.45
N GLN A 121 14.88 11.32 -0.82
CA GLN A 121 14.02 10.68 -1.81
C GLN A 121 13.84 9.20 -1.51
N GLU A 122 14.91 8.50 -1.13
CA GLU A 122 14.88 7.10 -0.69
C GLU A 122 14.01 6.90 0.55
N ASP A 123 14.09 7.79 1.55
CA ASP A 123 13.21 7.73 2.73
C ASP A 123 11.72 7.87 2.35
N LYS A 124 11.41 8.77 1.40
CA LYS A 124 10.03 8.93 0.88
C LYS A 124 9.58 7.70 0.10
N ASP A 125 10.46 7.15 -0.74
CA ASP A 125 10.15 5.97 -1.56
C ASP A 125 9.99 4.73 -0.68
N ARG A 126 10.81 4.58 0.38
CA ARG A 126 10.65 3.52 1.39
C ARG A 126 9.29 3.61 2.08
N LYS A 127 8.88 4.81 2.52
CA LYS A 127 7.58 5.00 3.17
C LYS A 127 6.41 4.68 2.23
N ARG A 128 6.49 5.10 0.96
CA ARG A 128 5.47 4.72 -0.05
C ARG A 128 5.40 3.21 -0.24
N ALA A 129 6.53 2.53 -0.29
CA ALA A 129 6.57 1.08 -0.42
C ALA A 129 5.95 0.36 0.81
N GLU A 130 6.17 0.88 2.02
CA GLU A 130 5.52 0.39 3.24
C GLU A 130 4.00 0.59 3.19
N ASP A 131 3.53 1.77 2.78
CA ASP A 131 2.11 2.08 2.62
C ASP A 131 1.45 1.17 1.57
N ASP A 132 2.09 0.99 0.41
CA ASP A 132 1.63 0.11 -0.66
C ASP A 132 1.54 -1.36 -0.21
N TYR A 133 2.53 -1.81 0.59
CA TYR A 133 2.52 -3.15 1.17
C TYR A 133 1.32 -3.36 2.10
N LEU A 134 1.03 -2.38 2.97
CA LEU A 134 -0.13 -2.44 3.87
C LEU A 134 -1.46 -2.46 3.11
N ILE A 135 -1.57 -1.67 2.04
CA ILE A 135 -2.76 -1.68 1.17
C ILE A 135 -2.94 -3.05 0.51
N ASN A 136 -1.86 -3.65 0.00
CA ASN A 136 -1.93 -4.97 -0.62
C ASN A 136 -2.31 -6.07 0.38
N LEU A 137 -1.74 -6.02 1.59
CA LEU A 137 -2.12 -6.94 2.67
C LEU A 137 -3.60 -6.80 3.05
N LYS A 138 -4.13 -5.57 3.11
CA LYS A 138 -5.55 -5.32 3.33
C LYS A 138 -6.41 -5.94 2.22
N ALA A 139 -6.04 -5.73 0.96
CA ALA A 139 -6.75 -6.31 -0.17
C ALA A 139 -6.78 -7.84 -0.10
N GLU A 140 -5.67 -8.48 0.31
CA GLU A 140 -5.61 -9.93 0.50
C GLU A 140 -6.58 -10.43 1.58
N ILE A 141 -6.62 -9.76 2.74
CA ILE A 141 -7.54 -10.09 3.84
C ILE A 141 -9.00 -9.93 3.40
N GLU A 142 -9.30 -8.85 2.69
CA GLU A 142 -10.65 -8.55 2.20
C GLU A 142 -11.11 -9.60 1.18
N ILE A 143 -10.24 -10.01 0.24
CA ILE A 143 -10.51 -11.10 -0.70
C ILE A 143 -10.74 -12.42 0.04
N ARG A 144 -9.94 -12.73 1.06
CA ARG A 144 -10.09 -13.95 1.87
C ARG A 144 -11.43 -13.98 2.60
N ASN A 145 -11.85 -12.85 3.18
CA ASN A 145 -13.15 -12.72 3.84
C ASN A 145 -14.31 -12.89 2.85
N LEU A 146 -14.22 -12.28 1.66
CA LEU A 146 -15.21 -12.48 0.60
C LEU A 146 -15.28 -13.95 0.17
N HIS A 147 -14.14 -14.61 0.02
CA HIS A 147 -14.07 -16.02 -0.34
C HIS A 147 -14.74 -16.92 0.72
N GLN A 148 -14.51 -16.66 2.00
CA GLN A 148 -15.18 -17.38 3.09
C GLN A 148 -16.70 -17.18 3.04
N LYS A 149 -17.16 -15.94 2.82
CA LYS A 149 -18.60 -15.65 2.71
C LYS A 149 -19.24 -16.34 1.50
N ILE A 150 -18.55 -16.38 0.36
CA ILE A 150 -19.00 -17.10 -0.83
C ILE A 150 -19.12 -18.60 -0.54
N ASN A 151 -18.13 -19.20 0.13
CA ASN A 151 -18.17 -20.62 0.48
C ASN A 151 -19.36 -20.95 1.41
N LEU A 152 -19.63 -20.12 2.43
CA LEU A 152 -20.77 -20.30 3.33
C LEU A 152 -22.11 -20.22 2.57
N LEU A 153 -22.26 -19.24 1.67
CA LEU A 153 -23.46 -19.12 0.83
C LEU A 153 -23.59 -20.31 -0.13
N MET A 154 -22.48 -20.79 -0.68
CA MET A 154 -22.47 -21.94 -1.59
C MET A 154 -22.90 -23.22 -0.87
N GLU A 155 -22.43 -23.44 0.36
CA GLU A 155 -22.85 -24.57 1.21
C GLU A 155 -24.37 -24.53 1.47
N GLU A 156 -24.91 -23.36 1.84
CA GLU A 156 -26.35 -23.18 2.03
C GLU A 156 -27.16 -23.48 0.76
N GLN A 157 -26.67 -23.03 -0.40
CA GLN A 157 -27.32 -23.26 -1.69
C GLN A 157 -27.28 -24.74 -2.10
N ILE A 158 -26.16 -25.43 -1.86
CA ILE A 158 -26.04 -26.86 -2.11
C ILE A 158 -27.04 -27.64 -1.25
N ASP A 159 -27.17 -27.32 0.03
CA ASP A 159 -28.15 -27.97 0.92
C ASP A 159 -29.61 -27.74 0.45
N LYS A 160 -29.94 -26.51 0.01
CA LYS A 160 -31.26 -26.21 -0.59
C LYS A 160 -31.52 -27.01 -1.86
N LEU A 161 -30.53 -27.15 -2.73
CA LEU A 161 -30.64 -27.96 -3.95
C LEU A 161 -30.85 -29.43 -3.62
N MET A 162 -30.12 -29.98 -2.65
CA MET A 162 -30.27 -31.38 -2.21
C MET A 162 -31.67 -31.65 -1.63
N LYS A 163 -32.18 -30.76 -0.76
CA LYS A 163 -33.54 -30.85 -0.22
C LYS A 163 -34.61 -30.79 -1.30
N THR A 164 -34.41 -29.94 -2.31
CA THR A 164 -35.31 -29.83 -3.45
C THR A 164 -35.30 -31.11 -4.29
N GLN A 165 -34.13 -31.69 -4.57
CA GLN A 165 -34.01 -32.97 -5.26
C GLN A 165 -34.66 -34.12 -4.47
N GLU A 166 -34.47 -34.17 -3.15
CA GLU A 166 -35.09 -35.19 -2.30
C GLU A 166 -36.62 -35.11 -2.36
N MET A 167 -37.19 -33.90 -2.31
CA MET A 167 -38.63 -33.69 -2.50
C MET A 167 -39.12 -34.15 -3.88
N GLN A 168 -38.38 -33.84 -4.95
CA GLN A 168 -38.72 -34.29 -6.31
C GLN A 168 -38.72 -35.83 -6.42
N ILE A 169 -37.74 -36.50 -5.83
CA ILE A 169 -37.67 -37.97 -5.81
C ILE A 169 -38.83 -38.57 -5.00
N LYS A 170 -39.15 -38.03 -3.82
CA LYS A 170 -40.28 -38.48 -3.01
C LYS A 170 -41.61 -38.32 -3.76
N LEU A 171 -41.81 -37.21 -4.46
CA LEU A 171 -43.00 -36.98 -5.28
C LEU A 171 -43.10 -38.01 -6.41
N LEU A 172 -42.01 -38.27 -7.13
CA LEU A 172 -41.97 -39.30 -8.18
C LEU A 172 -42.32 -40.69 -7.61
N GLN A 173 -41.78 -41.06 -6.45
CA GLN A 173 -42.11 -42.33 -5.79
C GLN A 173 -43.59 -42.43 -5.40
N GLN A 174 -44.19 -41.33 -4.93
CA GLN A 174 -45.62 -41.28 -4.60
C GLN A 174 -46.49 -41.43 -5.84
N LEU A 175 -46.14 -40.75 -6.94
CA LEU A 175 -46.84 -40.88 -8.22
C LEU A 175 -46.78 -42.32 -8.76
N LEU A 176 -45.59 -42.93 -8.75
CA LEU A 176 -45.40 -44.33 -9.16
C LEU A 176 -46.21 -45.31 -8.29
N LYS A 177 -46.24 -45.11 -6.96
CA LYS A 177 -47.06 -45.94 -6.07
C LYS A 177 -48.55 -45.79 -6.35
N LYS A 178 -49.03 -44.56 -6.57
CA LYS A 178 -50.44 -44.28 -6.85
C LYS A 178 -50.88 -44.88 -8.18
N ASP A 179 -50.05 -44.74 -9.22
CA ASP A 179 -50.31 -45.34 -10.54
C ASP A 179 -50.40 -46.86 -10.45
N ASN A 180 -49.45 -47.52 -9.76
CA ASN A 180 -49.52 -48.97 -9.51
C ASN A 180 -50.79 -49.40 -8.76
N GLN A 181 -51.24 -48.61 -7.77
CA GLN A 181 -52.49 -48.92 -7.05
C GLN A 181 -53.74 -48.72 -7.91
N GLU A 182 -53.77 -47.72 -8.78
CA GLU A 182 -54.87 -47.52 -9.73
C GLU A 182 -54.91 -48.61 -10.80
N GLN A 183 -53.75 -49.10 -11.26
CA GLN A 183 -53.68 -50.24 -12.17
C GLN A 183 -54.20 -51.54 -11.51
N LEU A 184 -53.83 -51.80 -10.26
CA LEU A 184 -54.33 -52.98 -9.50
C LEU A 184 -55.85 -52.95 -9.31
N LYS A 185 -56.45 -51.77 -9.07
CA LYS A 185 -57.91 -51.62 -8.95
C LYS A 185 -58.68 -51.78 -10.26
N LYS A 186 -58.03 -51.68 -11.42
CA LYS A 186 -58.68 -51.89 -12.73
C LYS A 186 -58.71 -53.37 -13.14
N ILE A 187 -57.91 -54.22 -12.49
CA ILE A 187 -57.77 -55.65 -12.81
C ILE A 187 -58.64 -56.53 -11.89
N THR A 188 -59.00 -56.02 -10.71
CA THR A 188 -59.90 -56.68 -9.74
C THR A 188 -61.33 -56.19 -9.89
#